data_AF-A0A1D8BK63-F1
#
_entry.id   AF-A0A1D8BK63-F1
#
_cell.length_a   1.000
_cell.length_b   1.000
_cell.length_c   1.000
_cell.angle_alpha   90.00
_cell.angle_beta   90.00
_cell.angle_gamma   90.00
#
_symmetry.space_group_name_H-M   'P 1'
#
loop_
_entity.id
_entity.type
_entity.pdbx_description
1 polymer ?
#
loop_
_entity_poly.entity_id
_entity_poly.type
_entity_poly.pdbx_seq_one_letter_code
_entity_poly.pdbx_strand_id
1 'polypeptide(L)'
;EPSLDYCVVKIPRWDLAKFSRVSKNIGSSMKSVGEVMAVGRKFEEAFQKALRMVDENVNGFDPYLKPVVDEELQEPTDKRMFVLAAALKAHYTIERLYEMTKIDPWFLNKMKNIIEHLTRIEEIGLNIPQDVLLKAKQYGFSDKQIASAAGSTELAVRKQRQEYGVLPFVKQIDTVAGEWPASTNYLYVTYNAATHDIEFPGGYTMVIGSGVYRIGSSVEFDWCAVGCLRELRSLGRNTIMVNYNPETVSTDYDMCDRLYFEEISFEVVMDIYDAEKPEGIILSMGGQLPNNIAMDLHRQQARILGTSPESVDGAENRFKFSRTLDRQQILQPRWKELTNLQSALEFSAEVGYPCLVRPSYVLSGAAMNVAHCDKDLEEYLQSASEVSKEHPVVISKFLTEAKEIDVDAVAADGEILCMAVSEHVENAGVHSGDATLVTPPQDINEETLDQIKVIVQKIASVLDVTGPFNMQLIAK
;
A
#
# COMPACT_ATOMS: atom_id res chain seq x y z
N GLU A 1 -24.94 -23.00 14.10
CA GLU A 1 -24.00 -21.88 14.24
C GLU A 1 -22.75 -22.23 13.45
N PRO A 2 -22.10 -21.29 12.77
CA PRO A 2 -20.85 -21.57 12.05
C PRO A 2 -19.76 -22.10 12.99
N SER A 3 -18.90 -22.97 12.46
CA SER A 3 -17.69 -23.45 13.12
C SER A 3 -16.49 -23.08 12.26
N LEU A 4 -15.44 -22.56 12.88
CA LEU A 4 -14.27 -22.02 12.20
C LEU A 4 -13.04 -22.78 12.69
N ASP A 5 -12.25 -23.35 11.78
CA ASP A 5 -11.00 -24.04 12.10
C ASP A 5 -9.76 -23.14 11.90
N TYR A 6 -10.01 -21.83 11.92
CA TYR A 6 -9.05 -20.75 11.79
C TYR A 6 -9.37 -19.59 12.74
N CYS A 7 -8.41 -18.70 12.90
CA CYS A 7 -8.50 -17.46 13.65
C CYS A 7 -8.59 -16.27 12.67
N VAL A 8 -9.45 -15.32 13.01
CA VAL A 8 -9.60 -14.06 12.29
C VAL A 8 -9.14 -12.93 13.20
N VAL A 9 -8.26 -12.07 12.70
CA VAL A 9 -7.80 -10.88 13.41
C VAL A 9 -8.16 -9.65 12.59
N LYS A 10 -8.87 -8.72 13.22
CA LYS A 10 -9.20 -7.42 12.64
C LYS A 10 -8.41 -6.33 13.35
N ILE A 11 -7.78 -5.44 12.58
CA ILE A 11 -7.05 -4.28 13.12
C ILE A 11 -7.56 -3.00 12.43
N PRO A 12 -7.89 -1.93 13.18
CA PRO A 12 -8.28 -0.66 12.58
C PRO A 12 -7.09 0.03 11.91
N ARG A 13 -7.38 0.84 10.89
CA ARG A 13 -6.45 1.78 10.26
C ARG A 13 -6.68 3.18 10.81
N TRP A 14 -5.59 3.86 11.13
CA TRP A 14 -5.60 5.26 11.56
C TRP A 14 -4.67 6.10 10.69
N ASP A 15 -5.09 7.33 10.38
CA ASP A 15 -4.30 8.34 9.68
C ASP A 15 -4.10 9.60 10.55
N LEU A 16 -3.97 9.42 11.87
CA LEU A 16 -3.85 10.52 12.84
C LEU A 16 -2.64 11.44 12.58
N ALA A 17 -1.61 10.95 11.89
CA ALA A 17 -0.46 11.75 11.48
C ALA A 17 -0.83 12.92 10.55
N LYS A 18 -1.95 12.82 9.81
CA LYS A 18 -2.45 13.90 8.95
C LYS A 18 -3.08 15.05 9.76
N PHE A 19 -3.33 14.86 11.06
CA PHE A 19 -4.04 15.81 11.91
C PHE A 19 -3.17 16.25 13.09
N SER A 20 -2.33 17.27 12.87
CA SER A 20 -1.34 17.76 13.86
C SER A 20 -1.94 18.20 15.20
N ARG A 21 -3.20 18.65 15.21
CA ARG A 21 -3.89 19.14 16.41
C ARG A 21 -4.81 18.10 17.07
N VAL A 22 -4.78 16.85 16.61
CA VAL A 22 -5.63 15.78 17.14
C VAL A 22 -4.81 14.87 18.06
N SER A 23 -5.38 14.58 19.24
CA SER A 23 -4.79 13.60 20.17
C SER A 23 -4.71 12.21 19.52
N LYS A 24 -3.56 11.56 19.66
CA LYS A 24 -3.30 10.20 19.20
C LYS A 24 -3.89 9.12 20.10
N ASN A 25 -4.39 9.50 21.28
CA ASN A 25 -4.98 8.56 22.23
C ASN A 25 -6.27 7.98 21.65
N ILE A 26 -6.44 6.67 21.80
CA ILE A 26 -7.65 5.96 21.43
C ILE A 26 -8.53 5.74 22.66
N GLY A 27 -9.85 5.76 22.46
CA GLY A 27 -10.83 5.66 23.53
C GLY A 27 -12.18 5.20 22.99
N SER A 28 -13.25 5.55 23.67
CA SER A 28 -14.61 5.12 23.29
C SER A 28 -15.14 5.76 22.00
N SER A 29 -14.60 6.91 21.60
CA SER A 29 -14.95 7.57 20.33
C SER A 29 -14.03 7.09 19.21
N MET A 30 -14.62 6.57 18.14
CA MET A 30 -13.86 6.06 16.99
C MET A 30 -13.11 7.19 16.28
N LYS A 31 -11.86 6.89 15.91
CA LYS A 31 -11.00 7.75 15.07
C LYS A 31 -10.35 6.99 13.90
N SER A 32 -10.65 5.70 13.75
CA SER A 32 -10.15 4.89 12.64
C SER A 32 -10.84 5.28 11.34
N VAL A 33 -10.12 5.18 10.24
CA VAL A 33 -10.58 5.55 8.88
C VAL A 33 -10.86 4.34 8.00
N GLY A 34 -10.53 3.15 8.49
CA GLY A 34 -10.78 1.87 7.83
C GLY A 34 -10.33 0.72 8.74
N GLU A 35 -10.32 -0.49 8.19
CA GLU A 35 -9.92 -1.69 8.90
C GLU A 35 -9.43 -2.77 7.95
N VAL A 36 -8.67 -3.70 8.50
CA VAL A 36 -8.24 -4.91 7.80
C VAL A 36 -8.71 -6.13 8.54
N MET A 37 -8.81 -7.23 7.81
CA MET A 37 -9.03 -8.54 8.39
C MET A 37 -7.95 -9.48 7.87
N ALA A 38 -7.49 -10.40 8.71
CA ALA A 38 -6.55 -11.43 8.32
C ALA A 38 -6.98 -12.77 8.86
N VAL A 39 -6.72 -13.81 8.07
CA VAL A 39 -7.05 -15.20 8.42
C VAL A 39 -5.77 -16.02 8.55
N GLY A 40 -5.72 -16.84 9.59
CA GLY A 40 -4.62 -17.78 9.86
C GLY A 40 -5.06 -18.88 10.81
N ARG A 41 -4.39 -20.04 10.83
CA ARG A 41 -4.77 -21.14 11.73
C ARG A 41 -4.15 -21.02 13.12
N LYS A 42 -3.39 -19.95 13.34
CA LYS A 42 -2.85 -19.53 14.64
C LYS A 42 -3.10 -18.04 14.81
N PHE A 43 -3.26 -17.61 16.06
CA PHE A 43 -3.35 -16.18 16.36
C PHE A 43 -2.10 -15.43 15.91
N GLU A 44 -0.91 -15.97 16.15
CA GLU A 44 0.36 -15.33 15.74
C GLU A 44 0.36 -15.07 14.22
N GLU A 45 -0.09 -16.05 13.43
CA GLU A 45 -0.17 -15.95 11.97
C GLU A 45 -1.14 -14.86 11.51
N ALA A 46 -2.40 -14.92 11.98
CA ALA A 46 -3.41 -13.93 11.62
C ALA A 46 -3.04 -12.52 12.11
N PHE A 47 -2.47 -12.40 13.31
CA PHE A 47 -2.07 -11.13 13.89
C PHE A 47 -0.95 -10.44 13.11
N GLN A 48 0.10 -11.18 12.73
CA GLN A 48 1.19 -10.59 11.95
C GLN A 48 0.76 -10.21 10.54
N LYS A 49 -0.09 -11.01 9.88
CA LYS A 49 -0.71 -10.63 8.60
C LYS A 49 -1.50 -9.34 8.71
N ALA A 50 -2.39 -9.25 9.71
CA ALA A 50 -3.21 -8.06 9.93
C ALA A 50 -2.34 -6.81 10.13
N LEU A 51 -1.23 -6.91 10.88
CA LEU A 51 -0.32 -5.77 11.07
C LEU A 51 0.29 -5.27 9.76
N ARG A 52 0.69 -6.17 8.86
CA ARG A 52 1.22 -5.81 7.53
C ARG A 52 0.16 -5.24 6.60
N MET A 53 -1.07 -5.75 6.69
CA MET A 53 -2.21 -5.27 5.93
C MET A 53 -2.62 -3.83 6.29
N VAL A 54 -2.44 -3.41 7.56
CA VAL A 54 -2.79 -2.05 8.03
C VAL A 54 -1.84 -0.98 7.49
N ASP A 55 -0.56 -1.29 7.32
CA ASP A 55 0.46 -0.32 6.91
C ASP A 55 1.58 -1.03 6.15
N GLU A 56 1.78 -0.65 4.89
CA GLU A 56 2.78 -1.27 4.01
C GLU A 56 4.23 -1.07 4.49
N ASN A 57 4.46 -0.13 5.42
CA ASN A 57 5.77 0.11 6.03
C ASN A 57 6.02 -0.77 7.26
N VAL A 58 5.03 -1.54 7.71
CA VAL A 58 5.12 -2.43 8.86
C VAL A 58 5.31 -3.86 8.36
N ASN A 59 6.40 -4.51 8.78
CA ASN A 59 6.71 -5.89 8.36
C ASN A 59 6.10 -6.98 9.26
N GLY A 60 5.44 -6.60 10.36
CA GLY A 60 4.86 -7.52 11.35
C GLY A 60 4.85 -6.90 12.74
N PHE A 61 4.87 -7.74 13.78
CA PHE A 61 4.96 -7.29 15.17
C PHE A 61 6.42 -6.94 15.52
N ASP A 62 6.81 -5.71 15.17
CA ASP A 62 8.19 -5.25 15.18
C ASP A 62 8.53 -4.42 16.46
N PRO A 63 9.50 -4.87 17.28
CA PRO A 63 9.90 -4.17 18.51
C PRO A 63 10.79 -2.95 18.29
N TYR A 64 11.26 -2.68 17.07
CA TYR A 64 12.19 -1.60 16.76
C TYR A 64 11.51 -0.34 16.22
N LEU A 65 10.22 -0.40 15.88
CA LEU A 65 9.47 0.73 15.35
C LEU A 65 9.18 1.82 16.39
N LYS A 66 9.10 1.44 17.68
CA LYS A 66 8.85 2.36 18.78
C LYS A 66 9.70 2.00 20.00
N PRO A 67 10.20 2.99 20.75
CA PRO A 67 10.82 2.73 22.05
C PRO A 67 9.76 2.29 23.06
N VAL A 68 10.21 1.73 24.18
CA VAL A 68 9.34 1.45 25.33
C VAL A 68 8.92 2.79 25.97
N VAL A 69 7.62 3.01 26.05
CA VAL A 69 6.99 4.18 26.68
C VAL A 69 5.85 3.68 27.56
N ASP A 70 6.07 3.67 28.88
CA ASP A 70 5.14 3.09 29.85
C ASP A 70 3.78 3.82 29.86
N GLU A 71 3.76 5.12 29.54
CA GLU A 71 2.52 5.88 29.39
C GLU A 71 1.68 5.35 28.21
N GLU A 72 2.26 5.07 27.04
CA GLU A 72 1.50 4.58 25.87
C GLU A 72 0.98 3.14 26.05
N LEU A 73 1.60 2.37 26.95
CA LEU A 73 1.09 1.07 27.36
C LEU A 73 -0.18 1.20 28.21
N GLN A 74 -0.27 2.24 29.04
CA GLN A 74 -1.43 2.50 29.92
C GLN A 74 -2.53 3.30 29.21
N GLU A 75 -2.13 4.33 28.48
CA GLU A 75 -2.97 5.20 27.66
C GLU A 75 -2.81 4.82 26.19
N PRO A 76 -3.73 4.00 25.65
CA PRO A 76 -3.54 3.40 24.34
C PRO A 76 -3.49 4.46 23.22
N THR A 77 -2.54 4.29 22.30
CA THR A 77 -2.41 5.05 21.05
C THR A 77 -2.57 4.13 19.84
N ASP A 78 -2.64 4.70 18.64
CA ASP A 78 -2.62 3.97 17.36
C ASP A 78 -1.32 3.16 17.15
N LYS A 79 -0.26 3.42 17.94
CA LYS A 79 1.04 2.74 17.86
C LYS A 79 1.34 1.85 19.07
N ARG A 80 0.40 1.69 20.00
CA ARG A 80 0.56 0.88 21.23
C ARG A 80 1.11 -0.52 20.99
N MET A 81 0.70 -1.20 19.92
CA MET A 81 1.16 -2.56 19.60
C MET A 81 2.69 -2.62 19.44
N PHE A 82 3.31 -1.60 18.85
CA PHE A 82 4.77 -1.57 18.66
C PHE A 82 5.51 -1.21 19.95
N VAL A 83 4.92 -0.39 20.81
CA VAL A 83 5.43 -0.14 22.17
C VAL A 83 5.38 -1.44 23.00
N LEU A 84 4.32 -2.22 22.84
CA LEU A 84 4.16 -3.53 23.48
C LEU A 84 5.20 -4.55 22.97
N ALA A 85 5.46 -4.57 21.66
CA ALA A 85 6.54 -5.37 21.07
C ALA A 85 7.90 -5.02 21.68
N ALA A 86 8.22 -3.72 21.78
CA ALA A 86 9.45 -3.22 22.39
C ALA A 86 9.54 -3.61 23.87
N ALA A 87 8.45 -3.53 24.62
CA ALA A 87 8.43 -3.90 26.05
C ALA A 87 8.66 -5.40 26.25
N LEU A 88 8.09 -6.26 25.39
CA LEU A 88 8.37 -7.69 25.37
C LEU A 88 9.85 -7.97 25.03
N LYS A 89 10.42 -7.24 24.07
CA LYS A 89 11.85 -7.33 23.72
C LYS A 89 12.75 -6.87 24.87
N ALA A 90 12.31 -5.90 25.64
CA ALA A 90 12.95 -5.44 26.89
C ALA A 90 12.64 -6.34 28.11
N HIS A 91 12.09 -7.54 27.89
CA HIS A 91 11.83 -8.56 28.90
C HIS A 91 10.84 -8.15 30.00
N TYR A 92 9.85 -7.31 29.69
CA TYR A 92 8.75 -7.05 30.62
C TYR A 92 7.94 -8.33 30.85
N THR A 93 7.52 -8.55 32.10
CA THR A 93 6.71 -9.73 32.44
C THR A 93 5.29 -9.60 31.91
N ILE A 94 4.63 -10.74 31.67
CA ILE A 94 3.25 -10.77 31.18
C ILE A 94 2.31 -10.14 32.22
N GLU A 95 2.57 -10.35 33.51
CA GLU A 95 1.80 -9.78 34.61
C GLU A 95 1.88 -8.25 34.60
N ARG A 96 3.08 -7.68 34.43
CA ARG A 96 3.28 -6.23 34.33
C ARG A 96 2.55 -5.67 33.11
N LEU A 97 2.70 -6.32 31.95
CA LEU A 97 2.03 -5.89 30.73
C LEU A 97 0.52 -5.98 30.83
N TYR A 98 -0.03 -7.01 31.48
CA TYR A 98 -1.45 -7.11 31.77
C TYR A 98 -1.91 -5.97 32.70
N GLU A 99 -1.17 -5.67 33.76
CA GLU A 99 -1.51 -4.60 34.68
C GLU A 99 -1.59 -3.24 33.98
N MET A 100 -0.63 -2.96 33.10
CA MET A 100 -0.56 -1.72 32.33
C MET A 100 -1.62 -1.68 31.23
N THR A 101 -1.82 -2.78 30.51
CA THR A 101 -2.59 -2.75 29.26
C THR A 101 -4.04 -3.21 29.36
N LYS A 102 -4.32 -4.08 30.33
CA LYS A 102 -5.52 -4.91 30.46
C LYS A 102 -5.79 -5.84 29.27
N ILE A 103 -4.81 -6.05 28.39
CA ILE A 103 -4.87 -7.07 27.32
C ILE A 103 -4.71 -8.44 27.97
N ASP A 104 -5.62 -9.36 27.67
CA ASP A 104 -5.64 -10.69 28.29
C ASP A 104 -4.27 -11.39 28.18
N PRO A 105 -3.78 -12.04 29.26
CA PRO A 105 -2.50 -12.74 29.26
C PRO A 105 -2.34 -13.78 28.15
N TRP A 106 -3.44 -14.36 27.64
CA TRP A 106 -3.39 -15.27 26.50
C TRP A 106 -2.79 -14.59 25.27
N PHE A 107 -3.28 -13.40 24.89
CA PHE A 107 -2.76 -12.65 23.75
C PHE A 107 -1.32 -12.19 23.99
N LEU A 108 -1.00 -11.73 25.21
CA LEU A 108 0.34 -11.30 25.56
C LEU A 108 1.36 -12.44 25.44
N ASN A 109 1.00 -13.66 25.87
CA ASN A 109 1.86 -14.84 25.68
C ASN A 109 2.05 -15.19 24.20
N LYS A 110 1.01 -15.03 23.37
CA LYS A 110 1.13 -15.25 21.92
C LYS A 110 2.03 -14.22 21.25
N MET A 111 1.92 -12.96 21.64
CA MET A 111 2.81 -11.89 21.18
C MET A 111 4.25 -12.12 21.64
N LYS A 112 4.45 -12.63 22.86
CA LYS A 112 5.76 -13.04 23.38
C LYS A 112 6.41 -14.14 22.53
N ASN A 113 5.64 -15.15 22.08
CA ASN A 113 6.16 -16.18 21.18
C ASN A 113 6.78 -15.59 19.90
N ILE A 114 6.16 -14.54 19.35
CA ILE A 114 6.66 -13.84 18.16
C ILE A 114 8.01 -13.19 18.48
N ILE A 115 8.11 -12.43 19.57
CA ILE A 115 9.34 -11.72 19.95
C ILE A 115 10.48 -12.69 20.31
N GLU A 116 10.18 -13.80 20.96
CA GLU A 116 11.18 -14.84 21.26
C GLU A 116 11.69 -15.50 19.97
N HIS A 117 10.80 -15.79 19.01
CA HIS A 117 11.20 -16.38 17.73
C HIS A 117 11.98 -15.39 16.86
N LEU A 118 11.60 -14.11 16.87
CA LEU A 118 12.36 -13.03 16.23
C LEU A 118 13.79 -12.97 16.78
N THR A 119 13.94 -12.96 18.11
CA THR A 119 15.25 -12.95 18.78
C THR A 119 16.09 -14.16 18.39
N ARG A 120 15.48 -15.34 18.31
CA ARG A 120 16.16 -16.55 17.83
C ARG A 120 16.68 -16.42 16.39
N ILE A 121 15.92 -15.78 15.50
CA ILE A 121 16.37 -15.53 14.12
C ILE A 121 17.57 -14.57 14.11
N GLU A 122 17.51 -13.50 14.90
CA GLU A 122 18.61 -12.53 15.04
C GLU A 122 19.90 -13.18 15.56
N GLU A 123 19.79 -14.09 16.54
CA GLU A 123 20.92 -14.84 17.09
C GLU A 123 21.56 -15.79 16.07
N ILE A 124 20.74 -16.37 15.18
CA ILE A 124 21.22 -17.27 14.11
C ILE A 124 21.86 -16.46 12.97
N GLY A 125 21.22 -15.36 12.56
CA GLY A 125 21.61 -14.58 11.39
C GLY A 125 21.34 -15.33 10.07
N LEU A 126 22.32 -15.33 9.17
CA LEU A 126 22.22 -15.98 7.86
C LEU A 126 22.14 -17.52 7.98
N ASN A 127 21.58 -18.17 6.95
CA ASN A 127 21.42 -19.64 6.85
C ASN A 127 20.51 -20.24 7.93
N ILE A 128 19.31 -19.66 8.06
CA ILE A 128 18.29 -20.11 9.03
C ILE A 128 17.96 -21.60 8.81
N PRO A 129 17.97 -22.45 9.85
CA PRO A 129 17.55 -23.84 9.73
C PRO A 129 16.10 -23.99 9.24
N GLN A 130 15.81 -25.06 8.49
CA GLN A 130 14.49 -25.28 7.90
C GLN A 130 13.36 -25.29 8.93
N ASP A 131 13.55 -25.91 10.09
CA ASP A 131 12.56 -25.97 11.17
C ASP A 131 12.28 -24.59 11.76
N VAL A 132 13.31 -23.78 11.94
CA VAL A 132 13.20 -22.39 12.43
C VAL A 132 12.48 -21.53 11.41
N LEU A 133 12.81 -21.67 10.12
CA LEU A 133 12.18 -20.95 9.04
C LEU A 133 10.70 -21.32 8.91
N LEU A 134 10.37 -22.62 8.86
CA LEU A 134 8.99 -23.10 8.83
C LEU A 134 8.20 -22.59 10.04
N LYS A 135 8.79 -22.63 11.24
CA LYS A 135 8.16 -22.13 12.45
C LYS A 135 7.88 -20.62 12.39
N ALA A 136 8.80 -19.85 11.81
CA ALA A 136 8.60 -18.41 11.57
C ALA A 136 7.39 -18.19 10.64
N LYS A 137 7.33 -18.90 9.52
CA LYS A 137 6.20 -18.81 8.58
C LYS A 137 4.88 -19.24 9.21
N GLN A 138 4.88 -20.27 10.06
CA GLN A 138 3.71 -20.70 10.84
C GLN A 138 3.25 -19.69 11.90
N TYR A 139 4.13 -18.80 12.35
CA TYR A 139 3.79 -17.64 13.18
C TYR A 139 3.46 -16.39 12.34
N GLY A 140 3.42 -16.50 11.01
CA GLY A 140 3.07 -15.42 10.10
C GLY A 140 4.17 -14.40 9.87
N PHE A 141 5.44 -14.71 10.12
CA PHE A 141 6.55 -13.82 9.75
C PHE A 141 6.60 -13.65 8.22
N SER A 142 6.73 -12.41 7.75
CA SER A 142 7.03 -12.14 6.35
C SER A 142 8.49 -12.43 6.02
N ASP A 143 8.78 -12.69 4.76
CA ASP A 143 10.14 -12.86 4.23
C ASP A 143 10.95 -11.57 4.47
N LYS A 144 10.31 -10.38 4.39
CA LYS A 144 10.92 -9.09 4.77
C LYS A 144 11.32 -9.02 6.25
N GLN A 145 10.45 -9.44 7.16
CA GLN A 145 10.73 -9.42 8.60
C GLN A 145 11.86 -10.38 8.96
N ILE A 146 11.85 -11.58 8.37
CA ILE A 146 12.91 -12.57 8.54
C ILE A 146 14.23 -12.04 7.97
N ALA A 147 14.20 -11.41 6.79
CA ALA A 147 15.37 -10.82 6.16
C ALA A 147 15.99 -9.72 7.03
N SER A 148 15.17 -8.82 7.57
CA SER A 148 15.63 -7.76 8.48
C SER A 148 16.31 -8.35 9.72
N ALA A 149 15.67 -9.34 10.36
CA ALA A 149 16.21 -10.00 11.55
C ALA A 149 17.53 -10.75 11.28
N ALA A 150 17.65 -11.40 10.11
CA ALA A 150 18.81 -12.21 9.75
C ALA A 150 19.96 -11.42 9.09
N GLY A 151 19.76 -10.14 8.76
CA GLY A 151 20.70 -9.35 7.96
C GLY A 151 20.79 -9.81 6.49
N SER A 152 19.64 -10.20 5.91
CA SER A 152 19.50 -10.72 4.54
C SER A 152 18.59 -9.83 3.68
N THR A 153 18.22 -10.28 2.49
CA THR A 153 17.21 -9.64 1.63
C THR A 153 15.95 -10.50 1.54
N GLU A 154 14.80 -9.87 1.28
CA GLU A 154 13.52 -10.56 1.09
C GLU A 154 13.61 -11.69 0.05
N LEU A 155 14.24 -11.41 -1.10
CA LEU A 155 14.43 -12.39 -2.17
C LEU A 155 15.32 -13.57 -1.75
N ALA A 156 16.36 -13.33 -0.94
CA ALA A 156 17.22 -14.40 -0.44
C ALA A 156 16.45 -15.32 0.52
N VAL A 157 15.62 -14.76 1.40
CA VAL A 157 14.75 -15.56 2.29
C VAL A 157 13.71 -16.33 1.50
N ARG A 158 13.04 -15.69 0.51
CA ARG A 158 12.10 -16.37 -0.39
C ARG A 158 12.75 -17.56 -1.10
N LYS A 159 13.95 -17.38 -1.65
CA LYS A 159 14.68 -18.45 -2.33
C LYS A 159 15.04 -19.59 -1.38
N GLN A 160 15.55 -19.27 -0.19
CA GLN A 160 15.86 -20.27 0.84
C GLN A 160 14.61 -21.07 1.24
N ARG A 161 13.48 -20.38 1.37
CA ARG A 161 12.17 -20.97 1.67
C ARG A 161 11.72 -21.96 0.58
N GLN A 162 11.86 -21.58 -0.69
CA GLN A 162 11.57 -22.44 -1.84
C GLN A 162 12.50 -23.67 -1.89
N GLU A 163 13.81 -23.50 -1.68
CA GLU A 163 14.78 -24.59 -1.66
C GLU A 163 14.48 -25.64 -0.57
N TYR A 164 13.96 -25.19 0.58
CA TYR A 164 13.53 -26.06 1.66
C TYR A 164 12.12 -26.62 1.51
N GLY A 165 11.39 -26.27 0.44
CA GLY A 165 9.99 -26.66 0.27
C GLY A 165 9.06 -26.10 1.34
N VAL A 166 9.42 -25.00 1.99
CA VAL A 166 8.58 -24.31 2.98
C VAL A 166 7.62 -23.40 2.22
N LEU A 167 6.58 -23.97 1.64
CA LEU A 167 5.57 -23.23 0.86
C LEU A 167 4.25 -23.21 1.63
N PRO A 168 3.42 -22.17 1.43
CA PRO A 168 2.12 -22.14 2.08
C PRO A 168 1.10 -22.99 1.30
N PHE A 169 0.00 -23.30 1.97
CA PHE A 169 -1.14 -24.02 1.40
C PHE A 169 -2.36 -23.11 1.32
N VAL A 170 -3.24 -23.41 0.36
CA VAL A 170 -4.50 -22.68 0.12
C VAL A 170 -5.62 -23.42 0.82
N LYS A 171 -6.39 -22.72 1.66
CA LYS A 171 -7.48 -23.25 2.46
C LYS A 171 -8.78 -22.52 2.21
N GLN A 172 -9.90 -23.25 2.28
CA GLN A 172 -11.24 -22.70 2.08
C GLN A 172 -11.86 -22.21 3.39
N ILE A 173 -12.67 -21.16 3.28
CA ILE A 173 -13.60 -20.70 4.30
C ILE A 173 -14.96 -21.34 4.00
N ASP A 174 -15.37 -22.29 4.84
CA ASP A 174 -16.52 -23.17 4.56
C ASP A 174 -17.69 -23.02 5.56
N THR A 175 -17.51 -22.24 6.63
CA THR A 175 -18.44 -22.05 7.76
C THR A 175 -18.71 -23.28 8.63
N VAL A 176 -18.14 -24.44 8.31
CA VAL A 176 -18.44 -25.75 8.94
C VAL A 176 -17.19 -26.52 9.37
N ALA A 177 -16.00 -25.92 9.29
CA ALA A 177 -14.74 -26.50 9.75
C ALA A 177 -14.44 -27.89 9.12
N GLY A 178 -14.70 -28.02 7.81
CA GLY A 178 -14.45 -29.23 7.04
C GLY A 178 -15.50 -30.32 7.17
N GLU A 179 -16.64 -30.08 7.86
CA GLU A 179 -17.72 -31.07 7.97
C GLU A 179 -18.36 -31.37 6.61
N TRP A 180 -18.50 -30.35 5.76
CA TRP A 180 -19.07 -30.45 4.42
C TRP A 180 -18.16 -29.79 3.39
N PRO A 181 -18.07 -30.31 2.16
CA PRO A 181 -17.31 -29.66 1.10
C PRO A 181 -17.84 -28.26 0.80
N ALA A 182 -16.95 -27.27 0.75
CA ALA A 182 -17.31 -25.91 0.36
C ALA A 182 -17.64 -25.84 -1.13
N SER A 183 -18.75 -25.20 -1.47
CA SER A 183 -19.11 -24.89 -2.86
C SER A 183 -18.46 -23.60 -3.38
N THR A 184 -17.93 -22.77 -2.47
CA THR A 184 -17.32 -21.48 -2.78
C THR A 184 -15.80 -21.55 -2.65
N ASN A 185 -15.10 -20.79 -3.49
CA ASN A 185 -13.65 -20.60 -3.37
C ASN A 185 -13.36 -19.29 -2.65
N TYR A 186 -13.80 -19.21 -1.39
CA TYR A 186 -13.36 -18.17 -0.49
C TYR A 186 -12.13 -18.69 0.27
N LEU A 187 -10.96 -18.08 0.02
CA LEU A 187 -9.66 -18.70 0.26
C LEU A 187 -8.78 -17.84 1.16
N TYR A 188 -7.92 -18.49 1.92
CA TYR A 188 -6.76 -17.88 2.59
C TYR A 188 -5.55 -18.81 2.49
N VAL A 189 -4.37 -18.28 2.77
CA VAL A 189 -3.10 -18.97 2.63
C VAL A 189 -2.50 -19.26 4.01
N THR A 190 -1.94 -20.44 4.25
CA THR A 190 -1.36 -20.76 5.58
C THR A 190 -0.22 -21.77 5.52
N TYR A 191 0.74 -21.61 6.41
CA TYR A 191 1.83 -22.59 6.64
C TYR A 191 1.46 -23.67 7.68
N ASN A 192 0.27 -23.57 8.27
CA ASN A 192 -0.24 -24.49 9.29
C ASN A 192 -1.16 -25.57 8.68
N ALA A 193 -0.75 -26.11 7.54
CA ALA A 193 -1.48 -27.09 6.75
C ALA A 193 -0.53 -28.10 6.09
N ALA A 194 -1.10 -29.15 5.48
CA ALA A 194 -0.34 -30.20 4.81
C ALA A 194 -0.73 -30.39 3.33
N THR A 195 -1.88 -29.86 2.91
CA THR A 195 -2.42 -29.96 1.53
C THR A 195 -3.20 -28.69 1.20
N HIS A 196 -3.39 -28.43 -0.09
CA HIS A 196 -4.37 -27.43 -0.56
C HIS A 196 -5.79 -28.03 -0.52
N ASP A 197 -6.79 -27.16 -0.36
CA ASP A 197 -8.22 -27.56 -0.46
C ASP A 197 -8.76 -27.49 -1.89
N ILE A 198 -8.01 -26.86 -2.80
CA ILE A 198 -8.40 -26.66 -4.20
C ILE A 198 -7.32 -27.17 -5.16
N GLU A 199 -7.72 -27.39 -6.40
CA GLU A 199 -6.82 -27.67 -7.53
C GLU A 199 -6.44 -26.37 -8.27
N PHE A 200 -5.35 -26.41 -9.05
CA PHE A 200 -4.84 -25.25 -9.80
C PHE A 200 -4.79 -25.54 -11.31
N PRO A 201 -5.94 -25.51 -12.01
CA PRO A 201 -6.00 -25.84 -13.43
C PRO A 201 -5.43 -24.73 -14.35
N GLY A 202 -5.17 -23.52 -13.81
CA GLY A 202 -4.76 -22.35 -14.60
C GLY A 202 -5.92 -21.73 -15.39
N GLY A 203 -5.61 -20.77 -16.27
CA GLY A 203 -6.62 -20.11 -17.12
C GLY A 203 -7.48 -19.07 -16.39
N TYR A 204 -6.98 -18.53 -15.29
CA TYR A 204 -7.60 -17.43 -14.55
C TYR A 204 -6.89 -16.11 -14.85
N THR A 205 -7.62 -15.01 -14.72
CA THR A 205 -7.06 -13.65 -14.70
C THR A 205 -7.07 -13.14 -13.26
N MET A 206 -5.91 -12.69 -12.76
CA MET A 206 -5.78 -12.18 -11.40
C MET A 206 -6.01 -10.68 -11.37
N VAL A 207 -6.85 -10.22 -10.44
CA VAL A 207 -7.13 -8.80 -10.17
C VAL A 207 -6.72 -8.51 -8.73
N ILE A 208 -5.89 -7.49 -8.54
CA ILE A 208 -5.42 -7.07 -7.22
C ILE A 208 -6.24 -5.88 -6.74
N GLY A 209 -6.79 -5.99 -5.52
CA GLY A 209 -7.64 -4.98 -4.91
C GLY A 209 -6.89 -3.79 -4.33
N SER A 210 -7.63 -2.94 -3.61
CA SER A 210 -7.11 -1.72 -3.02
C SER A 210 -6.52 -1.88 -1.63
N GLY A 211 -6.78 -3.00 -0.97
CA GLY A 211 -6.41 -3.20 0.43
C GLY A 211 -7.21 -2.28 1.35
N VAL A 212 -6.56 -1.81 2.41
CA VAL A 212 -7.21 -1.03 3.47
C VAL A 212 -7.60 0.37 3.01
N TYR A 213 -8.84 0.77 3.34
CA TYR A 213 -9.24 2.17 3.20
C TYR A 213 -8.43 3.09 4.11
N ARG A 214 -7.99 4.20 3.53
CA ARG A 214 -7.23 5.27 4.19
C ARG A 214 -7.57 6.60 3.55
N ILE A 215 -7.22 7.72 4.17
CA ILE A 215 -7.50 9.03 3.58
C ILE A 215 -6.70 9.14 2.28
N GLY A 216 -7.39 9.39 1.16
CA GLY A 216 -6.82 9.41 -0.19
C GLY A 216 -6.82 8.07 -0.92
N SER A 217 -7.39 7.01 -0.34
CA SER A 217 -7.65 5.73 -1.01
C SER A 217 -8.83 5.02 -0.35
N SER A 218 -10.00 5.12 -0.97
CA SER A 218 -11.27 4.63 -0.44
C SER A 218 -11.99 3.72 -1.47
N VAL A 219 -13.32 3.71 -1.43
CA VAL A 219 -14.21 2.84 -2.21
C VAL A 219 -14.10 3.02 -3.72
N GLU A 220 -13.55 4.14 -4.21
CA GLU A 220 -13.33 4.38 -5.63
C GLU A 220 -12.49 3.28 -6.30
N PHE A 221 -11.46 2.79 -5.62
CA PHE A 221 -10.63 1.71 -6.13
C PHE A 221 -11.31 0.34 -6.02
N ASP A 222 -12.15 0.13 -5.00
CA ASP A 222 -12.97 -1.07 -4.91
C ASP A 222 -13.99 -1.13 -6.06
N TRP A 223 -14.59 0.02 -6.39
CA TRP A 223 -15.51 0.14 -7.51
C TRP A 223 -14.83 -0.21 -8.84
N CYS A 224 -13.60 0.28 -9.07
CA CYS A 224 -12.81 -0.07 -10.26
C CYS A 224 -12.51 -1.57 -10.33
N ALA A 225 -12.09 -2.19 -9.22
CA ALA A 225 -11.80 -3.62 -9.17
C ALA A 225 -13.06 -4.47 -9.43
N VAL A 226 -14.19 -4.13 -8.80
CA VAL A 226 -15.49 -4.81 -9.04
C VAL A 226 -15.96 -4.63 -10.48
N GLY A 227 -15.81 -3.45 -11.06
CA GLY A 227 -16.10 -3.19 -12.48
C GLY A 227 -15.27 -4.10 -13.39
N CYS A 228 -13.96 -4.19 -13.13
CA CYS A 228 -13.06 -5.06 -13.87
C CYS A 228 -13.45 -6.55 -13.77
N LEU A 229 -13.77 -7.04 -12.57
CA LEU A 229 -14.22 -8.43 -12.36
C LEU A 229 -15.51 -8.74 -13.14
N ARG A 230 -16.48 -7.82 -13.13
CA ARG A 230 -17.74 -7.96 -13.87
C ARG A 230 -17.52 -8.04 -15.38
N GLU A 231 -16.63 -7.20 -15.91
CA GLU A 231 -16.31 -7.24 -17.35
C GLU A 231 -15.50 -8.48 -17.74
N LEU A 232 -14.57 -8.94 -16.91
CA LEU A 232 -13.88 -10.22 -17.16
C LEU A 232 -14.87 -11.39 -17.20
N ARG A 233 -15.82 -11.41 -16.26
CA ARG A 233 -16.90 -12.41 -16.24
C ARG A 233 -17.81 -12.30 -17.47
N SER A 234 -18.15 -11.09 -17.93
CA SER A 234 -18.95 -10.88 -19.15
C SER A 234 -18.24 -11.42 -20.41
N LEU A 235 -16.91 -11.36 -20.42
CA LEU A 235 -16.04 -11.93 -21.45
C LEU A 235 -15.77 -13.43 -21.28
N GLY A 236 -16.39 -14.09 -20.30
CA GLY A 236 -16.24 -15.53 -20.05
C GLY A 236 -14.87 -15.92 -19.48
N ARG A 237 -14.16 -14.99 -18.84
CA ARG A 237 -12.88 -15.25 -18.16
C ARG A 237 -13.11 -15.63 -16.71
N ASN A 238 -12.39 -16.64 -16.25
CA ASN A 238 -12.35 -16.96 -14.82
C ASN A 238 -11.44 -15.97 -14.10
N THR A 239 -11.82 -15.60 -12.88
CA THR A 239 -11.23 -14.47 -12.14
C THR A 239 -10.70 -14.91 -10.78
N ILE A 240 -9.53 -14.39 -10.42
CA ILE A 240 -8.96 -14.46 -9.08
C ILE A 240 -8.94 -13.04 -8.52
N MET A 241 -9.56 -12.81 -7.36
CA MET A 241 -9.44 -11.55 -6.63
C MET A 241 -8.50 -11.73 -5.43
N VAL A 242 -7.57 -10.79 -5.23
CA VAL A 242 -6.74 -10.72 -4.02
C VAL A 242 -7.00 -9.40 -3.31
N ASN A 243 -7.62 -9.44 -2.14
CA ASN A 243 -7.89 -8.27 -1.30
C ASN A 243 -8.13 -8.70 0.15
N TYR A 244 -8.11 -7.76 1.10
CA TYR A 244 -8.19 -8.08 2.54
C TYR A 244 -9.04 -7.08 3.35
N ASN A 245 -9.78 -6.20 2.68
CA ASN A 245 -10.63 -5.23 3.34
C ASN A 245 -12.05 -5.80 3.54
N PRO A 246 -12.47 -6.07 4.79
CA PRO A 246 -13.75 -6.73 5.07
C PRO A 246 -14.99 -5.88 4.75
N GLU A 247 -14.82 -4.59 4.46
CA GLU A 247 -15.91 -3.66 4.15
C GLU A 247 -16.26 -3.62 2.65
N THR A 248 -15.47 -4.30 1.81
CA THR A 248 -15.50 -4.13 0.35
C THR A 248 -16.37 -5.16 -0.37
N VAL A 249 -16.98 -4.72 -1.47
CA VAL A 249 -17.75 -5.62 -2.34
C VAL A 249 -16.81 -6.56 -3.09
N SER A 250 -15.58 -6.14 -3.41
CA SER A 250 -14.61 -7.05 -4.05
C SER A 250 -14.24 -8.26 -3.19
N THR A 251 -14.44 -8.19 -1.87
CA THR A 251 -14.26 -9.32 -0.95
C THR A 251 -15.54 -10.12 -0.68
N ASP A 252 -16.62 -9.88 -1.43
CA ASP A 252 -17.74 -10.82 -1.46
C ASP A 252 -17.40 -12.00 -2.38
N TYR A 253 -17.68 -13.22 -1.91
CA TYR A 253 -17.27 -14.45 -2.60
C TYR A 253 -18.02 -14.70 -3.91
N ASP A 254 -19.12 -13.97 -4.16
CA ASP A 254 -19.91 -14.06 -5.39
C ASP A 254 -19.39 -13.15 -6.53
N MET A 255 -18.45 -12.24 -6.24
CA MET A 255 -17.90 -11.30 -7.22
C MET A 255 -16.83 -11.91 -8.13
N CYS A 256 -16.17 -12.99 -7.71
CA CYS A 256 -15.12 -13.65 -8.48
C CYS A 256 -15.20 -15.18 -8.35
N ASP A 257 -14.43 -15.91 -9.15
CA ASP A 257 -14.42 -17.38 -9.11
C ASP A 257 -13.54 -17.94 -8.00
N ARG A 258 -12.52 -17.16 -7.59
CA ARG A 258 -11.63 -17.42 -6.46
C ARG A 258 -11.30 -16.12 -5.75
N LEU A 259 -11.67 -16.00 -4.48
CA LEU A 259 -11.34 -14.87 -3.64
C LEU A 259 -10.24 -15.28 -2.66
N TYR A 260 -9.05 -14.69 -2.77
CA TYR A 260 -8.00 -14.79 -1.75
C TYR A 260 -8.10 -13.61 -0.79
N PHE A 261 -8.53 -13.88 0.44
CA PHE A 261 -8.54 -12.91 1.53
C PHE A 261 -7.14 -12.76 2.14
N GLU A 262 -6.25 -12.14 1.38
CA GLU A 262 -4.81 -12.17 1.64
C GLU A 262 -4.13 -10.83 1.41
N GLU A 263 -2.95 -10.70 2.01
CA GLU A 263 -2.11 -9.52 1.98
C GLU A 263 -1.68 -9.18 0.55
N ILE A 264 -1.74 -7.89 0.18
CA ILE A 264 -1.22 -7.40 -1.09
C ILE A 264 0.24 -7.01 -0.90
N SER A 265 1.11 -8.01 -0.90
CA SER A 265 2.56 -7.84 -0.89
C SER A 265 3.21 -8.69 -1.97
N PHE A 266 4.43 -8.33 -2.38
CA PHE A 266 5.19 -9.09 -3.37
C PHE A 266 5.28 -10.57 -2.98
N GLU A 267 5.59 -10.88 -1.71
CA GLU A 267 5.69 -12.26 -1.22
C GLU A 267 4.41 -13.06 -1.46
N VAL A 268 3.26 -12.54 -1.01
CA VAL A 268 2.00 -13.28 -1.00
C VAL A 268 1.39 -13.34 -2.39
N VAL A 269 1.40 -12.23 -3.13
CA VAL A 269 0.90 -12.20 -4.52
C VAL A 269 1.73 -13.14 -5.39
N MET A 270 3.05 -13.20 -5.21
CA MET A 270 3.91 -14.13 -5.95
C MET A 270 3.66 -15.59 -5.54
N ASP A 271 3.44 -15.89 -4.25
CA ASP A 271 3.08 -17.24 -3.80
C ASP A 271 1.76 -17.72 -4.44
N ILE A 272 0.75 -16.85 -4.54
CA ILE A 272 -0.52 -17.16 -5.22
C ILE A 272 -0.30 -17.30 -6.73
N TYR A 273 0.47 -16.40 -7.35
CA TYR A 273 0.78 -16.47 -8.79
C TYR A 273 1.51 -17.77 -9.18
N ASP A 274 2.49 -18.19 -8.38
CA ASP A 274 3.25 -19.42 -8.61
C ASP A 274 2.36 -20.67 -8.53
N ALA A 275 1.37 -20.67 -7.62
CA ALA A 275 0.41 -21.76 -7.46
C ALA A 275 -0.66 -21.78 -8.56
N GLU A 276 -1.31 -20.63 -8.80
CA GLU A 276 -2.46 -20.50 -9.72
C GLU A 276 -2.05 -20.45 -11.20
N LYS A 277 -0.85 -19.97 -11.50
CA LYS A 277 -0.35 -19.74 -12.87
C LYS A 277 -1.38 -19.00 -13.75
N PRO A 278 -1.83 -17.80 -13.33
CA PRO A 278 -2.84 -17.05 -14.07
C PRO A 278 -2.31 -16.61 -15.44
N GLU A 279 -3.22 -16.28 -16.36
CA GLU A 279 -2.89 -15.72 -17.68
C GLU A 279 -2.16 -14.38 -17.57
N GLY A 280 -2.43 -13.64 -16.49
CA GLY A 280 -1.74 -12.41 -16.11
C GLY A 280 -2.41 -11.72 -14.91
N ILE A 281 -1.81 -10.62 -14.47
CA ILE A 281 -2.21 -9.83 -13.30
C ILE A 281 -2.63 -8.43 -13.75
N ILE A 282 -3.81 -7.97 -13.31
CA ILE A 282 -4.27 -6.59 -13.44
C ILE A 282 -4.02 -5.86 -12.12
N LEU A 283 -3.15 -4.84 -12.16
CA LEU A 283 -2.76 -4.02 -11.00
C LEU A 283 -3.43 -2.64 -10.99
N SER A 284 -3.80 -2.12 -12.17
CA SER A 284 -4.21 -0.73 -12.37
C SER A 284 -5.55 -0.32 -11.75
N MET A 285 -6.25 -1.25 -11.08
CA MET A 285 -7.57 -1.02 -10.50
C MET A 285 -7.55 -0.82 -8.98
N GLY A 286 -6.47 -1.22 -8.30
CA GLY A 286 -6.38 -1.20 -6.83
C GLY A 286 -5.57 -0.03 -6.26
N GLY A 287 -5.31 1.02 -7.03
CA GLY A 287 -4.60 2.21 -6.55
C GLY A 287 -3.10 1.96 -6.28
N GLN A 288 -2.55 2.63 -5.25
CA GLN A 288 -1.10 2.69 -5.05
C GLN A 288 -0.48 1.37 -4.59
N LEU A 289 -1.17 0.59 -3.76
CA LEU A 289 -0.59 -0.60 -3.13
C LEU A 289 -0.21 -1.68 -4.18
N PRO A 290 -1.05 -2.02 -5.17
CA PRO A 290 -0.65 -2.90 -6.28
C PRO A 290 0.43 -2.29 -7.18
N ASN A 291 0.39 -0.98 -7.43
CA ASN A 291 1.40 -0.29 -8.24
C ASN A 291 2.80 -0.38 -7.59
N ASN A 292 2.88 -0.29 -6.26
CA ASN A 292 4.13 -0.38 -5.50
C ASN A 292 4.85 -1.73 -5.66
N ILE A 293 4.12 -2.81 -5.90
CA ILE A 293 4.70 -4.16 -6.08
C ILE A 293 4.88 -4.56 -7.56
N ALA A 294 4.41 -3.72 -8.50
CA ALA A 294 4.41 -4.04 -9.93
C ALA A 294 5.81 -4.37 -10.48
N MET A 295 6.81 -3.55 -10.14
CA MET A 295 8.18 -3.74 -10.60
C MET A 295 8.84 -4.99 -9.99
N ASP A 296 8.51 -5.33 -8.75
CA ASP A 296 9.09 -6.52 -8.10
C ASP A 296 8.50 -7.81 -8.68
N LEU A 297 7.19 -7.82 -8.96
CA LEU A 297 6.52 -8.89 -9.69
C LEU A 297 7.10 -9.04 -11.11
N HIS A 298 7.27 -7.93 -11.82
CA HIS A 298 7.85 -7.92 -13.17
C HIS A 298 9.27 -8.50 -13.20
N ARG A 299 10.12 -8.11 -12.24
CA ARG A 299 11.50 -8.64 -12.12
C ARG A 299 11.52 -10.16 -11.92
N GLN A 300 10.49 -10.71 -11.27
CA GLN A 300 10.29 -12.17 -11.14
C GLN A 300 9.51 -12.81 -12.30
N GLN A 301 9.36 -12.11 -13.42
CA GLN A 301 8.72 -12.60 -14.65
C GLN A 301 7.22 -12.87 -14.49
N ALA A 302 6.54 -12.25 -13.52
CA ALA A 302 5.09 -12.26 -13.49
C ALA A 302 4.52 -11.45 -14.65
N ARG A 303 3.51 -12.00 -15.35
CA ARG A 303 2.89 -11.34 -16.50
C ARG A 303 1.88 -10.31 -16.03
N ILE A 304 2.24 -9.03 -16.17
CA ILE A 304 1.34 -7.92 -15.89
C ILE A 304 0.55 -7.58 -17.17
N LEU A 305 -0.76 -7.37 -17.02
CA LEU A 305 -1.66 -6.98 -18.10
C LEU A 305 -1.93 -5.47 -18.04
N GLY A 306 -2.03 -4.85 -19.22
CA GLY A 306 -2.20 -3.40 -19.36
C GLY A 306 -0.86 -2.67 -19.41
N THR A 307 -0.84 -1.44 -18.91
CA THR A 307 0.36 -0.58 -18.90
C THR A 307 1.53 -1.26 -18.20
N SER A 308 2.68 -1.26 -18.85
CA SER A 308 3.86 -1.98 -18.34
C SER A 308 4.33 -1.42 -16.98
N PRO A 309 4.86 -2.26 -16.08
CA PRO A 309 5.46 -1.80 -14.82
C PRO A 309 6.56 -0.74 -15.02
N GLU A 310 7.33 -0.83 -16.10
CA GLU A 310 8.34 0.16 -16.45
C GLU A 310 7.74 1.51 -16.86
N SER A 311 6.61 1.51 -17.57
CA SER A 311 5.85 2.72 -17.89
C SER A 311 5.27 3.36 -16.64
N VAL A 312 4.73 2.57 -15.72
CA VAL A 312 4.24 3.04 -14.41
C VAL A 312 5.37 3.67 -13.62
N ASP A 313 6.52 3.00 -13.49
CA ASP A 313 7.72 3.56 -12.84
C ASP A 313 8.25 4.82 -13.57
N GLY A 314 8.10 4.88 -14.89
CA GLY A 314 8.40 6.06 -15.69
C GLY A 314 7.56 7.29 -15.32
N ALA A 315 6.30 7.07 -14.93
CA ALA A 315 5.37 8.12 -14.49
C ALA A 315 5.53 8.48 -13.01
N GLU A 316 5.69 7.48 -12.14
CA GLU A 316 5.84 7.66 -10.69
C GLU A 316 7.20 8.29 -10.32
N ASN A 317 8.26 7.95 -11.06
CA ASN A 317 9.57 8.52 -10.81
C ASN A 317 9.64 9.94 -11.39
N ARG A 318 9.56 10.94 -10.50
CA ARG A 318 9.61 12.37 -10.85
C ARG A 318 10.74 12.76 -11.81
N PHE A 319 11.95 12.19 -11.67
CA PHE A 319 13.06 12.50 -12.57
C PHE A 319 12.83 11.94 -13.98
N LYS A 320 12.34 10.69 -14.07
CA LYS A 320 12.01 10.05 -15.36
C LYS A 320 10.86 10.78 -16.03
N PHE A 321 9.82 11.10 -15.27
CA PHE A 321 8.64 11.80 -15.77
C PHE A 321 8.99 13.22 -16.26
N SER A 322 9.69 14.02 -15.44
CA SER A 322 10.14 15.36 -15.82
C SER A 322 10.97 15.37 -17.11
N ARG A 323 11.94 14.47 -17.24
CA ARG A 323 12.73 14.34 -18.48
C ARG A 323 11.87 13.97 -19.69
N THR A 324 10.81 13.21 -19.46
CA THR A 324 9.85 12.83 -20.50
C THR A 324 9.04 14.04 -20.95
N LEU A 325 8.54 14.86 -20.02
CA LEU A 325 7.86 16.11 -20.32
C LEU A 325 8.75 17.08 -21.11
N ASP A 326 10.01 17.27 -20.68
CA ASP A 326 10.97 18.14 -21.37
C ASP A 326 11.21 17.69 -22.82
N ARG A 327 11.38 16.38 -23.05
CA ARG A 327 11.57 15.81 -24.40
C ARG A 327 10.36 16.03 -25.29
N GLN A 328 9.16 15.95 -24.71
CA GLN A 328 7.88 16.15 -25.43
C GLN A 328 7.47 17.61 -25.54
N GLN A 329 8.28 18.52 -24.99
CA GLN A 329 8.00 19.95 -24.91
C GLN A 329 6.67 20.24 -24.20
N ILE A 330 6.36 19.45 -23.18
CA ILE A 330 5.20 19.66 -22.30
C ILE A 330 5.66 20.50 -21.12
N LEU A 331 4.91 21.56 -20.81
CA LEU A 331 5.26 22.47 -19.73
C LEU A 331 5.14 21.77 -18.36
N GLN A 332 6.06 22.09 -17.47
CA GLN A 332 6.03 21.69 -16.06
C GLN A 332 6.55 22.84 -15.18
N PRO A 333 6.09 22.97 -13.92
CA PRO A 333 6.67 23.94 -12.99
C PRO A 333 8.17 23.69 -12.79
N ARG A 334 8.95 24.76 -12.65
CA ARG A 334 10.38 24.62 -12.31
C ARG A 334 10.49 23.92 -10.96
N TRP A 335 11.30 22.86 -10.90
CA TRP A 335 11.50 22.08 -9.68
C TRP A 335 12.95 21.61 -9.57
N LYS A 336 13.38 21.30 -8.35
CA LYS A 336 14.70 20.74 -8.06
C LYS A 336 14.67 19.87 -6.81
N GLU A 337 15.43 18.78 -6.83
CA GLU A 337 15.73 17.99 -5.64
C GLU A 337 16.99 18.55 -4.96
N LEU A 338 16.89 18.78 -3.65
CA LEU A 338 17.87 19.55 -2.88
C LEU A 338 18.13 18.87 -1.55
N THR A 339 19.39 18.86 -1.13
CA THR A 339 19.85 18.17 0.09
C THR A 339 20.31 19.12 1.18
N ASN A 340 20.37 20.42 0.91
CA ASN A 340 20.84 21.42 1.87
C ASN A 340 20.03 22.72 1.77
N LEU A 341 19.93 23.40 2.91
CA LEU A 341 19.16 24.64 3.07
C LEU A 341 19.64 25.76 2.14
N GLN A 342 20.95 25.93 2.01
CA GLN A 342 21.52 27.02 1.19
C GLN A 342 21.10 26.90 -0.28
N SER A 343 21.21 25.70 -0.86
CA SER A 343 20.76 25.44 -2.23
C SER A 343 19.24 25.55 -2.38
N ALA A 344 18.47 25.31 -1.31
CA ALA A 344 17.03 25.50 -1.30
C ALA A 344 16.62 26.98 -1.32
N LEU A 345 17.31 27.82 -0.56
CA LEU A 345 17.13 29.28 -0.59
C LEU A 345 17.53 29.86 -1.95
N GLU A 346 18.68 29.45 -2.49
CA GLU A 346 19.14 29.88 -3.82
C GLU A 346 18.14 29.53 -4.92
N PHE A 347 17.65 28.29 -4.93
CA PHE A 347 16.64 27.86 -5.89
C PHE A 347 15.33 28.63 -5.72
N SER A 348 14.87 28.83 -4.49
CA SER A 348 13.61 29.54 -4.20
C SER A 348 13.69 31.02 -4.59
N ALA A 349 14.86 31.65 -4.42
CA ALA A 349 15.12 33.00 -4.91
C ALA A 349 15.14 33.07 -6.45
N GLU A 350 15.68 32.04 -7.12
CA GLU A 350 15.72 31.94 -8.59
C GLU A 350 14.31 31.79 -9.20
N VAL A 351 13.49 30.89 -8.65
CA VAL A 351 12.13 30.63 -9.18
C VAL A 351 11.07 31.60 -8.65
N GLY A 352 11.37 32.29 -7.55
CA GLY A 352 10.48 33.21 -6.85
C GLY A 352 9.41 32.52 -6.01
N TYR A 353 9.05 33.13 -4.88
CA TYR A 353 7.96 32.66 -4.01
C TYR A 353 6.55 32.88 -4.59
N PRO A 354 5.53 32.13 -4.15
CA PRO A 354 5.61 30.97 -3.25
C PRO A 354 6.22 29.73 -3.89
N CYS A 355 6.75 28.83 -3.05
CA CYS A 355 7.34 27.55 -3.42
C CYS A 355 6.68 26.40 -2.65
N LEU A 356 6.44 25.28 -3.34
CA LEU A 356 5.91 24.06 -2.77
C LEU A 356 7.07 23.17 -2.30
N VAL A 357 7.08 22.83 -1.01
CA VAL A 357 8.10 22.01 -0.37
C VAL A 357 7.52 20.61 -0.11
N ARG A 358 8.18 19.59 -0.66
CA ARG A 358 7.79 18.17 -0.54
C ARG A 358 8.96 17.35 0.01
N PRO A 359 8.90 16.87 1.26
CA PRO A 359 9.90 15.93 1.77
C PRO A 359 9.83 14.61 1.01
N SER A 360 10.98 14.03 0.64
CA SER A 360 11.02 12.82 -0.20
C SER A 360 10.50 11.54 0.47
N TYR A 361 10.20 11.58 1.79
CA TYR A 361 9.78 10.40 2.57
C TYR A 361 8.27 10.35 2.88
N VAL A 362 7.45 11.28 2.36
CA VAL A 362 6.02 11.35 2.70
C VAL A 362 5.14 11.04 1.49
N LEU A 363 4.47 9.90 1.53
CA LEU A 363 3.36 9.56 0.65
C LEU A 363 2.07 10.25 1.17
N SER A 364 1.23 10.70 0.24
CA SER A 364 -0.11 11.28 0.51
C SER A 364 -0.15 12.70 1.12
N GLY A 365 0.85 13.54 0.84
CA GLY A 365 0.74 14.99 1.09
C GLY A 365 0.82 15.45 2.55
N ALA A 366 0.96 14.54 3.52
CA ALA A 366 0.89 14.80 4.96
C ALA A 366 1.98 15.74 5.53
N ALA A 367 2.96 16.13 4.71
CA ALA A 367 4.00 17.12 5.05
C ALA A 367 4.29 18.10 3.90
N MET A 368 3.36 18.25 2.95
CA MET A 368 3.48 19.23 1.89
C MET A 368 3.16 20.62 2.43
N ASN A 369 4.09 21.56 2.25
CA ASN A 369 3.93 22.92 2.73
C ASN A 369 4.22 23.93 1.63
N VAL A 370 3.53 25.07 1.67
CA VAL A 370 3.80 26.20 0.79
C VAL A 370 4.60 27.24 1.57
N ALA A 371 5.83 27.48 1.14
CA ALA A 371 6.69 28.53 1.66
C ALA A 371 6.42 29.83 0.88
N HIS A 372 6.21 30.93 1.60
CA HIS A 372 5.99 32.26 1.01
C HIS A 372 7.22 33.16 1.14
N CYS A 373 8.16 32.80 2.00
CA CYS A 373 9.44 33.48 2.17
C CYS A 373 10.54 32.52 2.67
N ASP A 374 11.77 33.04 2.72
CA ASP A 374 12.96 32.30 3.20
C ASP A 374 12.76 31.76 4.63
N LYS A 375 12.10 32.54 5.50
CA LYS A 375 11.84 32.14 6.88
C LYS A 375 10.92 30.93 6.96
N ASP A 376 9.85 30.90 6.17
CA ASP A 376 8.94 29.74 6.12
C ASP A 376 9.70 28.49 5.65
N LEU A 377 10.54 28.65 4.62
CA LEU A 377 11.35 27.56 4.07
C LEU A 377 12.31 26.99 5.12
N GLU A 378 12.99 27.85 5.88
CA GLU A 378 13.86 27.46 6.98
C GLU A 378 13.12 26.67 8.06
N GLU A 379 11.96 27.16 8.53
CA GLU A 379 11.15 26.50 9.56
C GLU A 379 10.65 25.13 9.10
N TYR A 380 10.21 25.01 7.85
CA TYR A 380 9.76 23.75 7.28
C TYR A 380 10.91 22.74 7.11
N LEU A 381 12.07 23.19 6.62
CA LEU A 381 13.23 22.31 6.43
C LEU A 381 13.84 21.87 7.76
N GLN A 382 13.86 22.73 8.79
CA GLN A 382 14.28 22.34 10.14
C GLN A 382 13.35 21.27 10.71
N SER A 383 12.04 21.50 10.66
CA SER A 383 11.03 20.53 11.11
C SER A 383 11.12 19.20 10.35
N ALA A 384 11.39 19.24 9.04
CA ALA A 384 11.56 18.03 8.23
C ALA A 384 12.88 17.30 8.53
N SER A 385 13.96 18.02 8.86
CA SER A 385 15.28 17.47 9.17
C SER A 385 15.36 16.79 10.55
N GLU A 386 14.51 17.20 11.50
CA GLU A 386 14.33 16.50 12.78
C GLU A 386 13.71 15.11 12.61
N VAL A 387 12.94 14.92 11.52
CA VAL A 387 12.29 13.65 11.18
C VAL A 387 13.19 12.74 10.34
N SER A 388 14.05 13.31 9.48
CA SER A 388 15.16 12.56 8.85
C SER A 388 16.25 13.49 8.32
N LYS A 389 17.50 13.23 8.70
CA LYS A 389 18.69 14.00 8.25
C LYS A 389 19.26 13.55 6.91
N GLU A 390 18.83 12.41 6.39
CA GLU A 390 19.46 11.75 5.22
C GLU A 390 18.64 11.82 3.94
N HIS A 391 17.47 12.47 3.96
CA HIS A 391 16.58 12.50 2.80
C HIS A 391 16.56 13.86 2.09
N PRO A 392 16.63 13.87 0.74
CA PRO A 392 16.45 15.08 -0.03
C PRO A 392 15.04 15.67 0.14
N VAL A 393 14.90 16.94 -0.22
CA VAL A 393 13.62 17.65 -0.30
C VAL A 393 13.42 18.13 -1.74
N VAL A 394 12.23 17.93 -2.26
CA VAL A 394 11.84 18.42 -3.59
C VAL A 394 11.13 19.75 -3.42
N ILE A 395 11.67 20.79 -4.05
CA ILE A 395 11.05 22.12 -4.09
C ILE A 395 10.60 22.42 -5.51
N SER A 396 9.37 22.90 -5.66
CA SER A 396 8.77 23.27 -6.95
C SER A 396 8.16 24.66 -6.89
N LYS A 397 8.15 25.38 -8.00
CA LYS A 397 7.43 26.66 -8.10
C LYS A 397 5.94 26.42 -7.86
N PHE A 398 5.35 27.14 -6.90
CA PHE A 398 3.91 27.13 -6.68
C PHE A 398 3.25 28.19 -7.56
N LEU A 399 2.24 27.78 -8.33
CA LEU A 399 1.50 28.64 -9.25
C LEU A 399 0.23 29.14 -8.56
N THR A 400 0.20 30.43 -8.23
CA THR A 400 -0.97 31.07 -7.61
C THR A 400 -2.01 31.46 -8.65
N GLU A 401 -3.27 31.48 -8.22
CA GLU A 401 -4.43 31.88 -9.05
C GLU A 401 -4.49 31.08 -10.36
N ALA A 402 -4.15 29.80 -10.27
CA ALA A 402 -4.21 28.89 -11.39
C ALA A 402 -5.31 27.86 -11.15
N LYS A 403 -5.97 27.46 -12.22
CA LYS A 403 -6.99 26.40 -12.18
C LYS A 403 -6.32 25.05 -12.20
N GLU A 404 -6.89 24.11 -11.46
CA GLU A 404 -6.50 22.71 -11.50
C GLU A 404 -7.52 21.91 -12.31
N ILE A 405 -7.02 20.99 -13.12
CA ILE A 405 -7.80 20.23 -14.10
C ILE A 405 -7.43 18.77 -13.94
N ASP A 406 -8.44 17.93 -13.74
CA ASP A 406 -8.31 16.48 -13.71
C ASP A 406 -8.73 15.90 -15.07
N VAL A 407 -7.92 14.99 -15.58
CA VAL A 407 -8.21 14.28 -16.84
C VAL A 407 -8.07 12.79 -16.61
N ASP A 408 -9.20 12.09 -16.69
CA ASP A 408 -9.25 10.64 -16.68
C ASP A 408 -9.36 10.13 -18.12
N ALA A 409 -8.52 9.17 -18.48
CA ALA A 409 -8.51 8.62 -19.83
C ALA A 409 -8.22 7.13 -19.84
N VAL A 410 -8.65 6.47 -20.91
CA VAL A 410 -8.29 5.09 -21.22
C VAL A 410 -7.59 5.08 -22.56
N ALA A 411 -6.46 4.39 -22.64
CA ALA A 411 -5.70 4.22 -23.86
C ALA A 411 -5.48 2.73 -24.18
N ALA A 412 -5.20 2.43 -25.43
CA ALA A 412 -4.68 1.13 -25.88
C ALA A 412 -3.50 1.38 -26.80
N ASP A 413 -2.35 0.76 -26.51
CA ASP A 413 -1.10 0.93 -27.26
C ASP A 413 -0.73 2.42 -27.44
N GLY A 414 -0.98 3.21 -26.38
CA GLY A 414 -0.74 4.65 -26.36
C GLY A 414 -1.75 5.53 -27.11
N GLU A 415 -2.79 4.94 -27.72
CA GLU A 415 -3.86 5.66 -28.40
C GLU A 415 -5.08 5.86 -27.48
N ILE A 416 -5.58 7.10 -27.37
CA ILE A 416 -6.72 7.44 -26.50
C ILE A 416 -8.02 6.83 -27.06
N LEU A 417 -8.71 6.04 -26.23
CA LEU A 417 -10.03 5.48 -26.52
C LEU A 417 -11.16 6.37 -26.00
N CYS A 418 -11.03 6.85 -24.77
CA CYS A 418 -11.97 7.78 -24.17
C CYS A 418 -11.26 8.68 -23.15
N MET A 419 -11.80 9.87 -22.93
CA MET A 419 -11.33 10.79 -21.90
C MET A 419 -12.48 11.62 -21.32
N ALA A 420 -12.35 11.96 -20.05
CA ALA A 420 -13.20 12.92 -19.35
C ALA A 420 -12.30 14.01 -18.76
N VAL A 421 -12.66 15.27 -18.99
CA VAL A 421 -11.98 16.44 -18.42
C VAL A 421 -12.88 17.02 -17.35
N SER A 422 -12.31 17.29 -16.18
CA SER A 422 -12.99 17.82 -15.01
C SER A 422 -12.25 19.05 -14.52
N GLU A 423 -13.00 20.12 -14.24
CA GLU A 423 -12.47 21.36 -13.68
C GLU A 423 -12.67 21.38 -12.18
N HIS A 424 -11.64 21.79 -11.43
CA HIS A 424 -11.76 22.04 -10.01
C HIS A 424 -12.43 23.40 -9.77
N VAL A 425 -13.35 23.49 -8.81
CA VAL A 425 -13.93 24.76 -8.36
C VAL A 425 -12.88 25.58 -7.59
N GLU A 426 -12.07 24.91 -6.78
CA GLU A 426 -10.97 25.50 -6.05
C GLU A 426 -9.73 25.70 -6.96
N ASN A 427 -8.91 26.70 -6.62
CA ASN A 427 -7.65 26.92 -7.33
C ASN A 427 -6.59 25.88 -6.92
N ALA A 428 -5.60 25.72 -7.79
CA ALA A 428 -4.44 24.87 -7.55
C ALA A 428 -3.79 25.17 -6.19
N GLY A 429 -3.62 24.11 -5.39
CA GLY A 429 -3.13 24.18 -4.01
C GLY A 429 -4.09 23.58 -2.98
N VAL A 430 -5.37 23.49 -3.30
CA VAL A 430 -6.27 22.53 -2.64
C VAL A 430 -6.00 21.16 -3.26
N HIS A 431 -5.84 20.12 -2.44
CA HIS A 431 -5.57 18.78 -2.96
C HIS A 431 -6.80 18.28 -3.75
N SER A 432 -6.60 17.67 -4.92
CA SER A 432 -7.67 17.12 -5.77
C SER A 432 -8.70 16.28 -5.02
N GLY A 433 -8.26 15.40 -4.12
CA GLY A 433 -9.15 14.60 -3.27
C GLY A 433 -10.05 15.39 -2.29
N ASP A 434 -9.73 16.66 -2.03
CA ASP A 434 -10.55 17.59 -1.22
C ASP A 434 -11.25 18.65 -2.09
N ALA A 435 -10.99 18.68 -3.40
CA ALA A 435 -11.54 19.64 -4.34
C ALA A 435 -12.90 19.21 -4.87
N THR A 436 -13.73 20.18 -5.25
CA THR A 436 -15.00 19.95 -5.90
C THR A 436 -14.79 19.91 -7.42
N LEU A 437 -15.19 18.80 -8.06
CA LEU A 437 -15.05 18.62 -9.50
C LEU A 437 -16.33 18.96 -10.27
N VAL A 438 -16.19 19.60 -11.43
CA VAL A 438 -17.28 19.85 -12.38
C VAL A 438 -16.95 19.23 -13.74
N THR A 439 -17.85 18.38 -14.23
CA THR A 439 -17.71 17.65 -15.49
C THR A 439 -19.00 17.80 -16.31
N PRO A 440 -18.96 18.33 -17.55
CA PRO A 440 -17.80 18.89 -18.23
C PRO A 440 -17.33 20.21 -17.59
N PRO A 441 -16.10 20.67 -17.88
CA PRO A 441 -15.59 21.94 -17.36
C PRO A 441 -16.46 23.11 -17.81
N GLN A 442 -16.60 24.14 -16.96
CA GLN A 442 -17.52 25.27 -17.19
C GLN A 442 -16.79 26.53 -17.64
N ASP A 443 -15.59 26.76 -17.10
CA ASP A 443 -14.85 28.01 -17.29
C ASP A 443 -13.49 27.76 -17.98
N ILE A 444 -13.45 26.77 -18.87
CA ILE A 444 -12.31 26.44 -19.76
C ILE A 444 -12.73 26.65 -21.22
N ASN A 445 -11.94 27.41 -21.97
CA ASN A 445 -12.22 27.66 -23.40
C ASN A 445 -11.82 26.48 -24.30
N GLU A 446 -12.31 26.46 -25.54
CA GLU A 446 -12.05 25.38 -26.50
C GLU A 446 -10.55 25.22 -26.83
N GLU A 447 -9.80 26.33 -26.91
CA GLU A 447 -8.36 26.29 -27.20
C GLU A 447 -7.59 25.53 -26.11
N THR A 448 -7.87 25.80 -24.84
CA THR A 448 -7.26 25.09 -23.71
C THR A 448 -7.69 23.63 -23.69
N LEU A 449 -8.95 23.32 -24.00
CA LEU A 449 -9.41 21.93 -24.12
C LEU A 449 -8.67 21.16 -25.22
N ASP A 450 -8.41 21.79 -26.37
CA ASP A 450 -7.65 21.17 -27.45
C ASP A 450 -6.18 20.97 -27.07
N GLN A 451 -5.58 21.91 -26.34
CA GLN A 451 -4.23 21.73 -25.78
C GLN A 451 -4.18 20.56 -24.79
N ILE A 452 -5.17 20.42 -23.91
CA ILE A 452 -5.28 19.31 -22.96
C ILE A 452 -5.31 17.99 -23.72
N LYS A 453 -6.15 17.86 -24.77
CA LYS A 453 -6.21 16.64 -25.59
C LYS A 453 -4.84 16.29 -26.20
N VAL A 454 -4.12 17.28 -26.73
CA VAL A 454 -2.78 17.07 -27.29
C VAL A 454 -1.79 16.59 -26.23
N ILE A 455 -1.82 17.17 -25.03
CA ILE A 455 -0.96 16.75 -23.92
C ILE A 455 -1.27 15.30 -23.51
N VAL A 456 -2.55 14.97 -23.35
CA VAL A 456 -3.03 13.63 -22.96
C VAL A 456 -2.63 12.58 -23.98
N GLN A 457 -2.79 12.86 -25.28
CA GLN A 457 -2.35 11.98 -26.36
C GLN A 457 -0.84 11.75 -26.37
N LYS A 458 -0.05 12.82 -26.18
CA LYS A 458 1.42 12.69 -26.09
C LYS A 458 1.86 11.81 -24.93
N ILE A 459 1.24 11.99 -23.76
CA ILE A 459 1.59 11.24 -22.56
C ILE A 459 1.21 9.77 -22.71
N ALA A 460 -0.01 9.49 -23.18
CA ALA A 460 -0.45 8.13 -23.47
C ALA A 460 0.51 7.42 -24.44
N SER A 461 0.88 8.08 -25.54
CA SER A 461 1.79 7.52 -26.55
C SER A 461 3.18 7.26 -26.00
N VAL A 462 3.75 8.19 -25.21
CA VAL A 462 5.14 8.08 -24.74
C VAL A 462 5.31 7.10 -23.59
N LEU A 463 4.28 6.94 -22.77
CA LEU A 463 4.24 5.93 -21.72
C LEU A 463 3.66 4.60 -22.23
N ASP A 464 3.30 4.49 -23.51
CA ASP A 464 2.70 3.29 -24.12
C ASP A 464 1.53 2.76 -23.26
N VAL A 465 0.64 3.68 -22.88
CA VAL A 465 -0.44 3.37 -21.93
C VAL A 465 -1.43 2.41 -22.56
N THR A 466 -1.73 1.33 -21.84
CA THR A 466 -2.75 0.36 -22.19
C THR A 466 -3.61 0.07 -20.97
N GLY A 467 -4.74 0.76 -20.87
CA GLY A 467 -5.61 0.77 -19.69
C GLY A 467 -5.92 2.18 -19.20
N PRO A 468 -6.45 2.32 -17.98
CA PRO A 468 -6.78 3.60 -17.41
C PRO A 468 -5.53 4.36 -16.96
N PHE A 469 -5.58 5.68 -17.06
CA PHE A 469 -4.62 6.59 -16.45
C PHE A 469 -5.29 7.92 -16.11
N ASN A 470 -4.68 8.64 -15.19
CA ASN A 470 -5.11 9.95 -14.75
C ASN A 470 -4.00 10.97 -14.98
N MET A 471 -4.37 12.22 -15.26
CA MET A 471 -3.46 13.34 -15.36
C MET A 471 -4.03 14.58 -14.65
N GLN A 472 -3.15 15.29 -13.95
CA GLN A 472 -3.46 16.58 -13.33
C GLN A 472 -2.70 17.69 -14.04
N LEU A 473 -3.43 18.72 -14.47
CA LEU A 473 -2.90 19.86 -15.20
C LEU A 473 -3.22 21.16 -14.46
N ILE A 474 -2.35 22.14 -14.65
CA ILE A 474 -2.54 23.50 -14.14
C ILE A 474 -2.71 24.43 -15.34
N ALA A 475 -3.81 25.19 -15.36
CA ALA A 475 -4.09 26.21 -16.38
C ALA A 475 -4.03 27.61 -15.75
N LYS A 476 -3.33 28.53 -16.41
CA LYS A 476 -3.21 29.93 -16.00
C LYS A 476 -3.35 30.87 -17.19
#